data_AF-A0A934DBE7-F1
#
_entry.id   AF-A0A934DBE7-F1
#
_cell.length_a   1.000
_cell.length_b   1.000
_cell.length_c   1.000
_cell.angle_alpha   90.00
_cell.angle_beta   90.00
_cell.angle_gamma   90.00
#
_symmetry.space_group_name_H-M   'P 1'
#
loop_
_entity.id
_entity.type
_entity.pdbx_description
1 polymer ?
#
loop_
_entity_poly.entity_id
_entity_poly.type
_entity_poly.pdbx_seq_one_letter_code
_entity_poly.pdbx_strand_id
1 'polypeptide(L)'
;MAKCTRCGNPVGLLPKVCDSCKQLIAAEQNQRQKEELARQAVEQEVAERVQKERLEKSVSEMRSIIRKRLDSGQKIFFYQSIYTPVDSVLLEESLATGFDVSFLRSLGLSGWELIHAVPKTIGVGLQNYSEGSVSLKSWGGGVGGNIMGVHLILKKELTLGSFDNDPENEIGKYIETHMLELSLVSSAI
;
A
#
# COMPACT_ATOMS: atom_id res chain seq x y z
N MET A 1 46.95 38.28 17.81
CA MET A 1 45.49 38.21 17.63
C MET A 1 45.21 37.36 16.41
N ALA A 2 44.37 36.33 16.53
CA ALA A 2 43.96 35.55 15.37
C ALA A 2 43.09 36.44 14.45
N LYS A 3 43.14 36.21 13.14
CA LYS A 3 42.30 36.91 12.15
C LYS A 3 41.27 35.94 11.58
N CYS A 4 40.06 36.44 11.32
CA CYS A 4 39.01 35.68 10.65
C CYS A 4 39.48 35.23 9.27
N THR A 5 39.41 33.93 8.98
CA THR A 5 39.87 33.37 7.70
C THR A 5 39.04 33.82 6.49
N ARG A 6 37.86 34.42 6.71
CA ARG A 6 36.94 34.86 5.63
C ARG A 6 37.03 36.37 5.33
N CYS A 7 37.21 37.22 6.35
CA CYS A 7 37.17 38.69 6.19
C CYS A 7 38.36 39.45 6.78
N GLY A 8 39.29 38.77 7.48
CA GLY A 8 40.50 39.39 8.03
C GLY A 8 40.34 40.16 9.34
N ASN A 9 39.13 40.34 9.87
CA ASN A 9 38.87 41.00 11.15
C ASN A 9 39.47 40.24 12.35
N PRO A 10 39.85 40.94 13.45
CA PRO A 10 40.41 40.29 14.63
C PRO A 10 39.38 39.38 15.31
N VAL A 11 39.80 38.17 15.68
CA VAL A 11 39.00 37.18 16.43
C VAL A 11 39.75 36.71 17.67
N GLY A 12 39.01 36.21 18.66
CA GLY A 12 39.57 35.64 19.89
C GLY A 12 40.46 34.43 19.66
N LEU A 13 41.06 33.89 20.73
CA LEU A 13 42.10 32.85 20.65
C LEU A 13 41.66 31.52 20.00
N LEU A 14 40.35 31.24 19.95
CA LEU A 14 39.78 29.92 19.61
C LEU A 14 38.93 29.87 18.31
N PRO A 15 38.06 30.84 17.97
CA PRO A 15 37.23 30.71 16.76
C PRO A 15 37.99 31.12 15.47
N LYS A 16 37.91 30.29 14.43
CA LYS A 16 38.51 30.56 13.10
C LYS A 16 37.75 31.63 12.28
N VAL A 17 36.49 31.92 12.63
CA VAL A 17 35.58 32.80 11.90
C VAL A 17 34.88 33.75 12.89
N CYS A 18 34.81 35.05 12.58
CA CYS A 18 34.11 36.04 13.41
C CYS A 18 32.58 35.88 13.35
N ASP A 19 31.87 36.37 14.36
CA ASP A 19 30.41 36.15 14.47
C ASP A 19 29.62 36.77 13.31
N SER A 20 30.06 37.91 12.76
CA SER A 20 29.46 38.49 11.55
C SER A 20 29.60 37.57 10.33
N CYS A 21 30.77 36.94 10.15
CA CYS A 21 30.96 35.95 9.09
C CYS A 21 30.18 34.65 9.34
N LYS A 22 29.99 34.23 10.60
CA LYS A 22 29.11 33.09 10.92
C LYS A 22 27.66 33.37 10.52
N GLN A 23 27.16 34.58 10.81
CA GLN A 23 25.82 34.99 10.41
C GLN A 23 25.66 35.00 8.89
N LEU A 24 26.66 35.48 8.14
CA LEU A 24 26.66 35.43 6.67
C LEU A 24 26.67 33.98 6.15
N ILE A 25 27.49 33.08 6.71
CA ILE A 25 27.49 31.66 6.34
C ILE A 25 26.11 31.03 6.59
N ALA A 26 25.53 31.29 7.77
CA ALA A 26 24.21 30.76 8.12
C ALA A 26 23.12 31.32 7.20
N ALA A 27 23.17 32.60 6.84
CA ALA A 27 22.25 33.20 5.88
C ALA A 27 22.37 32.57 4.48
N GLU A 28 23.60 32.36 3.99
CA GLU A 28 23.87 31.69 2.72
C GLU A 28 23.40 30.23 2.72
N GLN A 29 23.63 29.49 3.81
CA GLN A 29 23.14 28.11 3.97
C GLN A 29 21.61 28.04 4.01
N ASN A 30 20.98 28.92 4.78
CA ASN A 30 19.52 29.01 4.85
C ASN A 30 18.92 29.38 3.49
N GLN A 31 19.57 30.26 2.73
CA GLN A 31 19.14 30.61 1.39
C GLN A 31 19.23 29.40 0.45
N ARG A 32 20.36 28.68 0.43
CA ARG A 32 20.51 27.45 -0.38
C ARG A 32 19.48 26.39 -0.01
N GLN A 33 19.23 26.18 1.28
CA GLN A 33 18.24 25.21 1.74
C GLN A 33 16.82 25.61 1.31
N LYS A 34 16.47 26.90 1.37
CA LYS A 34 15.19 27.39 0.86
C LYS A 34 15.05 27.19 -0.66
N GLU A 35 16.11 27.47 -1.41
CA GLU A 35 16.13 27.25 -2.87
C GLU A 35 15.99 25.76 -3.21
N GLU A 36 16.64 24.87 -2.46
CA GLU A 36 16.53 23.43 -2.67
C GLU A 36 15.16 22.87 -2.30
N LEU A 37 14.59 23.30 -1.18
CA LEU A 37 13.21 22.97 -0.82
C LEU A 37 12.20 23.48 -1.85
N ALA A 38 12.41 24.69 -2.38
CA ALA A 38 11.56 25.22 -3.44
C ALA A 38 11.68 24.40 -4.74
N ARG A 39 12.88 23.94 -5.10
CA ARG A 39 13.09 23.03 -6.24
C ARG A 39 12.38 21.69 -6.04
N GLN A 40 12.55 21.08 -4.87
CA GLN A 40 11.88 19.81 -4.54
C GLN A 40 10.36 19.94 -4.57
N ALA A 41 9.80 21.04 -4.07
CA ALA A 41 8.37 21.30 -4.12
C ALA A 41 7.86 21.42 -5.57
N VAL A 42 8.59 22.13 -6.44
CA VAL A 42 8.25 22.22 -7.87
C VAL A 42 8.36 20.87 -8.56
N GLU A 43 9.41 20.10 -8.28
CA GLU A 43 9.59 18.75 -8.83
C GLU A 43 8.47 17.79 -8.39
N GLN A 44 8.07 17.84 -7.12
CA GLN A 44 6.94 17.07 -6.59
C GLN A 44 5.64 17.48 -7.27
N GLU A 45 5.36 18.78 -7.39
CA GLU A 45 4.14 19.25 -8.05
C GLU A 45 4.08 18.82 -9.52
N VAL A 46 5.20 18.90 -10.24
CA VAL A 46 5.28 18.43 -11.63
C VAL A 46 5.09 16.91 -11.70
N ALA A 47 5.71 16.15 -10.81
CA ALA A 47 5.56 14.69 -10.76
C ALA A 47 4.12 14.27 -10.48
N GLU A 48 3.45 14.93 -9.52
CA GLU A 48 2.04 14.68 -9.19
C GLU A 48 1.12 15.01 -10.37
N ARG A 49 1.35 16.13 -11.06
CA ARG A 49 0.57 16.50 -12.27
C ARG A 49 0.73 15.46 -13.38
N VAL A 50 1.97 15.06 -13.68
CA VAL A 50 2.25 14.06 -14.71
C VAL A 50 1.63 12.70 -14.34
N GLN A 51 1.70 12.32 -13.06
CA GLN A 51 1.08 11.08 -12.58
C GLN A 51 -0.44 11.13 -12.71
N LYS A 52 -1.06 12.26 -12.36
CA LYS A 52 -2.51 12.46 -12.49
C LYS A 52 -2.96 12.37 -13.94
N GLU A 53 -2.29 13.04 -14.87
CA GLU A 53 -2.61 12.98 -16.31
C GLU A 53 -2.49 11.55 -16.87
N ARG A 54 -1.46 10.81 -16.44
CA ARG A 54 -1.29 9.40 -16.82
C ARG A 54 -2.41 8.52 -16.29
N LEU A 55 -2.83 8.73 -15.04
CA LEU A 55 -3.93 8.01 -14.44
C LEU A 55 -5.25 8.28 -15.18
N GLU A 56 -5.58 9.55 -15.40
CA GLU A 56 -6.78 9.97 -16.13
C GLU A 56 -6.86 9.35 -17.53
N LYS A 57 -5.73 9.35 -18.25
CA LYS A 57 -5.62 8.69 -19.56
C LYS A 57 -5.86 7.19 -19.46
N SER A 58 -5.23 6.52 -18.51
CA SER A 58 -5.34 5.06 -18.33
C SER A 58 -6.77 4.65 -17.94
N VAL A 59 -7.41 5.41 -17.05
CA VAL A 59 -8.82 5.21 -16.66
C VAL A 59 -9.74 5.39 -17.86
N SER A 60 -9.54 6.43 -18.66
CA SER A 60 -10.31 6.69 -19.88
C SER A 60 -10.18 5.56 -20.92
N GLU A 61 -8.95 5.10 -21.16
CA GLU A 61 -8.68 3.98 -22.07
C GLU A 61 -9.37 2.69 -21.62
N MET A 62 -9.29 2.36 -20.32
CA MET A 62 -9.94 1.16 -19.81
C MET A 62 -11.46 1.26 -19.83
N ARG A 63 -12.03 2.43 -19.52
CA ARG A 63 -13.47 2.66 -19.70
C ARG A 63 -13.91 2.42 -21.14
N SER A 64 -13.13 2.89 -22.11
CA SER A 64 -13.38 2.64 -23.54
C SER A 64 -13.34 1.15 -23.89
N ILE A 65 -12.35 0.42 -23.37
CA ILE A 65 -12.23 -1.04 -23.56
C ILE A 65 -13.44 -1.77 -22.95
N ILE A 66 -13.79 -1.44 -21.71
CA ILE A 66 -14.93 -2.02 -21.00
C ILE A 66 -16.20 -1.78 -21.81
N ARG A 67 -16.45 -0.54 -22.24
CA ARG A 67 -17.64 -0.19 -23.02
C ARG A 67 -17.74 -0.98 -24.31
N LYS A 68 -16.66 -1.03 -25.10
CA LYS A 68 -16.62 -1.80 -26.36
C LYS A 68 -16.94 -3.27 -26.14
N ARG A 69 -16.41 -3.87 -25.07
CA ARG A 69 -16.67 -5.27 -24.73
C ARG A 69 -18.14 -5.48 -24.33
N LEU A 70 -18.70 -4.61 -23.49
CA LEU A 70 -20.11 -4.67 -23.12
C LEU A 70 -21.04 -4.48 -24.34
N ASP A 71 -20.74 -3.53 -25.22
CA ASP A 71 -21.50 -3.26 -26.45
C ASP A 71 -21.49 -4.48 -27.39
N SER A 72 -20.38 -5.23 -27.41
CA SER A 72 -20.27 -6.49 -28.17
C SER A 72 -20.96 -7.70 -27.51
N GLY A 73 -21.62 -7.51 -26.37
CA GLY A 73 -22.26 -8.57 -25.60
C GLY A 73 -21.30 -9.46 -24.83
N GLN A 74 -20.03 -9.08 -24.69
CA GLN A 74 -19.08 -9.81 -23.88
C GLN A 74 -19.32 -9.56 -22.40
N LYS A 75 -19.24 -10.64 -21.60
CA LYS A 75 -19.33 -10.54 -20.14
C LYS A 75 -18.03 -9.99 -19.56
N ILE A 76 -18.15 -9.04 -18.65
CA ILE A 76 -17.05 -8.45 -17.92
C ILE A 76 -17.33 -8.63 -16.43
N PHE A 77 -16.29 -8.98 -15.68
CA PHE A 77 -16.39 -9.21 -14.26
C PHE A 77 -15.36 -8.36 -13.52
N PHE A 78 -15.79 -7.74 -12.43
CA PHE A 78 -14.91 -7.19 -11.41
C PHE A 78 -14.68 -8.23 -10.34
N TYR A 79 -13.49 -8.23 -9.75
CA TYR A 79 -13.09 -9.19 -8.73
C TYR A 79 -12.59 -8.44 -7.50
N GLN A 80 -12.95 -8.93 -6.31
CA GLN A 80 -12.48 -8.37 -5.05
C GLN A 80 -12.11 -9.49 -4.10
N SER A 81 -11.02 -9.32 -3.35
CA SER A 81 -10.61 -10.24 -2.29
C SER A 81 -10.75 -9.54 -0.94
N ILE A 82 -11.52 -10.12 -0.03
CA ILE A 82 -11.74 -9.59 1.33
C ILE A 82 -11.23 -10.60 2.34
N TYR A 83 -10.24 -10.21 3.14
CA TYR A 83 -9.77 -11.03 4.25
C TYR A 83 -10.74 -10.93 5.43
N THR A 84 -11.17 -12.07 5.94
CA THR A 84 -11.98 -12.18 7.16
C THR A 84 -11.24 -13.06 8.17
N PRO A 85 -10.96 -12.57 9.39
CA PRO A 85 -10.44 -13.42 10.45
C PRO A 85 -11.44 -14.54 10.79
N VAL A 86 -10.92 -15.68 11.23
CA VAL A 86 -11.74 -16.80 11.72
C VAL A 86 -11.30 -17.10 13.14
N ASP A 87 -12.25 -17.46 14.00
CA ASP A 87 -11.96 -17.85 15.38
C ASP A 87 -10.96 -19.02 15.39
N SER A 88 -9.76 -18.75 15.88
CA SER A 88 -8.68 -19.73 15.96
C SER A 88 -7.89 -19.51 17.23
N VAL A 89 -7.72 -20.59 18.00
CA VAL A 89 -6.90 -20.61 19.20
C VAL A 89 -5.69 -21.49 18.96
N LEU A 90 -4.51 -21.00 19.30
CA LEU A 90 -3.26 -21.70 19.17
C LEU A 90 -2.43 -21.50 20.44
N LEU A 91 -2.03 -22.60 21.08
CA LEU A 91 -1.19 -22.56 22.28
C LEU A 91 -1.77 -21.62 23.36
N GLU A 92 -3.10 -21.67 23.56
CA GLU A 92 -3.86 -20.84 24.51
C GLU A 92 -3.92 -19.33 24.15
N GLU A 93 -3.33 -18.92 23.02
CA GLU A 93 -3.46 -17.58 22.45
C GLU A 93 -4.56 -17.56 21.37
N SER A 94 -5.44 -16.57 21.43
CA SER A 94 -6.40 -16.32 20.35
C SER A 94 -5.68 -15.68 19.17
N LEU A 95 -5.54 -16.39 18.05
CA LEU A 95 -4.91 -15.88 16.83
C LEU A 95 -5.77 -14.83 16.14
N ALA A 96 -7.08 -15.00 16.19
CA ALA A 96 -8.05 -14.01 15.79
C ALA A 96 -9.36 -14.26 16.55
N THR A 97 -10.14 -13.20 16.75
CA THR A 97 -11.48 -13.28 17.34
C THR A 97 -12.48 -12.61 16.40
N GLY A 98 -13.62 -13.25 16.22
CA GLY A 98 -14.73 -12.79 15.40
C GLY A 98 -14.65 -13.29 13.97
N PHE A 99 -15.57 -14.19 13.61
CA PHE A 99 -15.95 -14.42 12.22
C PHE A 99 -17.22 -13.61 11.92
N ASP A 100 -17.05 -12.41 11.37
CA ASP A 100 -18.17 -11.59 10.89
C ASP A 100 -18.16 -11.48 9.37
N VAL A 101 -19.22 -11.99 8.75
CA VAL A 101 -19.47 -11.89 7.31
C VAL A 101 -20.73 -11.07 7.00
N SER A 102 -21.18 -10.25 7.95
CA SER A 102 -22.34 -9.37 7.78
C SER A 102 -22.23 -8.46 6.55
N PHE A 103 -21.01 -8.02 6.23
CA PHE A 103 -20.70 -7.22 5.04
C PHE A 103 -21.08 -7.91 3.72
N LEU A 104 -21.07 -9.25 3.65
CA LEU A 104 -21.50 -9.98 2.47
C LEU A 104 -22.97 -9.74 2.12
N ARG A 105 -23.81 -9.38 3.09
CA ARG A 105 -25.22 -9.03 2.83
C ARG A 105 -25.33 -7.76 2.01
N SER A 106 -24.57 -6.73 2.40
CA SER A 106 -24.54 -5.46 1.67
C SER A 106 -23.94 -5.65 0.27
N LEU A 107 -22.88 -6.45 0.15
CA LEU A 107 -22.25 -6.75 -1.13
C LEU A 107 -23.16 -7.57 -2.05
N GLY A 108 -23.88 -8.55 -1.50
CA GLY A 108 -24.88 -9.31 -2.24
C GLY A 108 -26.00 -8.43 -2.79
N LEU A 109 -26.48 -7.47 -1.99
CA LEU A 109 -27.48 -6.49 -2.43
C LEU A 109 -26.96 -5.55 -3.53
N SER A 110 -25.66 -5.24 -3.53
CA SER A 110 -25.04 -4.45 -4.61
C SER A 110 -24.60 -5.30 -5.81
N GLY A 111 -24.94 -6.59 -5.86
CA GLY A 111 -24.72 -7.46 -7.01
C GLY A 111 -23.37 -8.21 -7.02
N TRP A 112 -22.65 -8.24 -5.89
CA TRP A 112 -21.49 -9.11 -5.75
C TRP A 112 -21.89 -10.54 -5.42
N GLU A 113 -21.18 -11.48 -6.04
CA GLU A 113 -21.32 -12.92 -5.84
C GLU A 113 -20.05 -13.47 -5.19
N LEU A 114 -20.18 -14.13 -4.04
CA LEU A 114 -19.08 -14.88 -3.44
C LEU A 114 -18.81 -16.13 -4.30
N ILE A 115 -17.62 -16.22 -4.90
CA ILE A 115 -17.25 -17.33 -5.78
C ILE A 115 -16.23 -18.28 -5.19
N HIS A 116 -15.44 -17.81 -4.22
CA HIS A 116 -14.44 -18.66 -3.60
C HIS A 116 -14.08 -18.20 -2.19
N ALA A 117 -13.57 -19.13 -1.41
CA ALA A 117 -13.05 -18.89 -0.07
C ALA A 117 -11.71 -19.61 0.05
N VAL A 118 -10.62 -18.84 0.12
CA VAL A 118 -9.25 -19.36 0.23
C VAL A 118 -8.83 -19.30 1.69
N PRO A 119 -8.66 -20.42 2.39
CA PRO A 119 -8.20 -20.40 3.78
C PRO A 119 -6.76 -19.91 3.85
N LYS A 120 -6.49 -19.04 4.81
CA LYS A 120 -5.14 -18.62 5.19
C LYS A 120 -4.74 -19.40 6.45
N THR A 121 -3.77 -20.30 6.29
CA THR A 121 -3.29 -21.15 7.38
C THR A 121 -2.00 -20.63 7.97
N ILE A 122 -1.82 -20.79 9.28
CA ILE A 122 -0.53 -20.68 9.97
C ILE A 122 -0.10 -22.07 10.43
N GLY A 123 1.15 -22.44 10.09
CA GLY A 123 1.74 -23.71 10.51
C GLY A 123 2.45 -23.56 11.84
N VAL A 124 2.27 -24.53 12.73
CA VAL A 124 3.07 -24.64 13.97
C VAL A 124 3.79 -25.96 13.99
N GLY A 125 5.10 -25.90 14.25
CA GLY A 125 5.91 -27.07 14.52
C GLY A 125 5.58 -27.61 15.90
N LEU A 126 5.08 -28.85 15.97
CA LEU A 126 4.80 -29.50 17.24
C LEU A 126 6.10 -30.10 17.82
N GLN A 127 6.32 -29.92 19.11
CA GLN A 127 7.44 -30.54 19.83
C GLN A 127 6.90 -31.65 20.73
N ASN A 128 7.49 -32.83 20.62
CA ASN A 128 7.28 -33.94 21.54
C ASN A 128 8.31 -33.88 22.67
N TYR A 129 7.89 -34.27 23.86
CA TYR A 129 8.81 -34.59 24.94
C TYR A 129 9.38 -35.99 24.69
N SER A 130 10.70 -36.11 24.69
CA SER A 130 11.38 -37.39 24.45
C SER A 130 12.41 -37.62 25.53
N GLU A 131 12.08 -38.52 26.47
CA GLU A 131 13.01 -39.02 27.47
C GLU A 131 14.11 -39.82 26.75
N GLY A 132 15.32 -39.26 26.68
CA GLY A 132 16.47 -39.85 25.98
C GLY A 132 17.08 -38.97 24.88
N SER A 133 16.44 -37.85 24.51
CA SER A 133 17.06 -36.83 23.67
C SER A 133 17.99 -35.92 24.50
N VAL A 134 19.12 -35.49 23.93
CA VAL A 134 20.09 -34.59 24.58
C VAL A 134 19.45 -33.27 25.03
N SER A 135 18.34 -32.86 24.41
CA SER A 135 17.60 -31.64 24.74
C SER A 135 16.25 -31.90 25.44
N LEU A 136 15.88 -33.17 25.71
CA LEU A 136 14.56 -33.63 26.18
C LEU A 136 13.37 -33.24 25.25
N LYS A 137 13.67 -32.61 24.11
CA LYS A 137 12.70 -32.17 23.11
C LYS A 137 13.05 -32.83 21.78
N SER A 138 12.08 -33.45 21.13
CA SER A 138 12.18 -33.87 19.74
C SER A 138 11.09 -33.16 18.94
N TRP A 139 11.40 -32.68 17.74
CA TRP A 139 10.37 -32.13 16.87
C TRP A 139 9.48 -33.29 16.40
N GLY A 140 8.18 -33.21 16.70
CA GLY A 140 7.21 -34.12 16.13
C GLY A 140 7.01 -33.78 14.66
N GLY A 141 7.00 -34.78 13.78
CA GLY A 141 6.82 -34.60 12.33
C GLY A 141 5.44 -34.07 11.90
N GLY A 142 4.65 -33.50 12.82
CA GLY A 142 3.34 -32.92 12.55
C GLY A 142 3.43 -31.40 12.41
N VAL A 143 3.02 -30.89 11.25
CA VAL A 143 2.66 -29.48 11.07
C VAL A 143 1.14 -29.39 11.26
N GLY A 144 0.71 -28.88 12.41
CA GLY A 144 -0.70 -28.52 12.61
C GLY A 144 -0.98 -27.19 11.90
N GLY A 145 -1.80 -27.21 10.85
CA GLY A 145 -2.25 -26.00 10.16
C GLY A 145 -3.47 -25.44 10.85
N ASN A 146 -3.34 -24.30 11.52
CA ASN A 146 -4.49 -23.56 12.07
C ASN A 146 -4.99 -22.57 11.03
N ILE A 147 -6.31 -22.44 10.86
CA ILE A 147 -6.90 -21.46 9.95
C ILE A 147 -6.95 -20.12 10.68
N MET A 148 -6.12 -19.17 10.28
CA MET A 148 -6.07 -17.82 10.88
C MET A 148 -7.14 -16.90 10.30
N GLY A 149 -7.59 -17.19 9.08
CA GLY A 149 -8.62 -16.43 8.41
C GLY A 149 -8.89 -16.98 7.02
N VAL A 150 -9.74 -16.27 6.27
CA VAL A 150 -10.15 -16.65 4.93
C VAL A 150 -10.14 -15.44 4.02
N HIS A 151 -9.63 -15.60 2.81
CA HIS A 151 -9.82 -14.64 1.72
C HIS A 151 -11.08 -15.03 0.95
N LEU A 152 -12.10 -14.18 1.04
CA LEU A 152 -13.32 -14.31 0.28
C LEU A 152 -13.12 -13.63 -1.07
N ILE A 153 -13.22 -14.41 -2.15
CA ILE A 153 -13.15 -13.91 -3.52
C ILE A 153 -14.56 -13.67 -4.00
N LEU A 154 -14.86 -12.41 -4.29
CA LEU A 154 -16.13 -11.98 -4.85
C LEU A 154 -15.93 -11.60 -6.32
N LYS A 155 -16.97 -11.84 -7.13
CA LYS A 155 -17.08 -11.27 -8.48
C LYS A 155 -18.33 -10.42 -8.60
N LYS A 156 -18.34 -9.46 -9.51
CA LYS A 156 -19.54 -8.71 -9.90
C LYS A 156 -19.59 -8.61 -11.42
N GLU A 157 -20.70 -9.06 -12.01
CA GLU A 157 -20.92 -8.92 -13.45
C GLU A 157 -21.25 -7.46 -13.77
N LEU A 158 -20.53 -6.91 -14.74
CA LEU A 158 -20.75 -5.56 -15.22
C LEU A 158 -21.77 -5.60 -16.36
N THR A 159 -22.79 -4.76 -16.28
CA THR A 159 -23.81 -4.61 -17.33
C THR A 159 -23.76 -3.22 -17.93
N LEU A 160 -24.26 -3.06 -19.16
CA LEU A 160 -24.39 -1.75 -19.81
C LEU A 160 -25.20 -0.76 -18.97
N GLY A 161 -26.26 -1.23 -18.29
CA GLY A 161 -27.10 -0.38 -17.44
C GLY A 161 -26.39 0.09 -16.17
N SER A 162 -25.46 -0.71 -15.63
CA SER A 162 -24.64 -0.32 -14.48
C SER A 162 -23.43 0.52 -14.86
N PHE A 163 -22.98 0.46 -16.12
CA PHE A 163 -21.74 1.10 -16.57
C PHE A 163 -22.01 2.53 -17.07
N ASP A 164 -21.98 3.49 -16.15
CA ASP A 164 -22.02 4.92 -16.45
C ASP A 164 -20.60 5.55 -16.48
N ASN A 165 -20.53 6.85 -16.76
CA ASN A 165 -19.26 7.60 -16.79
C ASN A 165 -18.92 8.31 -15.47
N ASP A 166 -19.72 8.13 -14.41
CA ASP A 166 -19.52 8.78 -13.13
C ASP A 166 -18.25 8.22 -12.45
N PRO A 167 -17.21 9.04 -12.21
CA PRO A 167 -16.03 8.59 -11.46
C PRO A 167 -16.33 8.28 -9.99
N GLU A 168 -17.37 8.88 -9.41
CA GLU A 168 -17.65 8.75 -7.98
C GLU A 168 -18.45 7.49 -7.61
N ASN A 169 -18.99 6.80 -8.61
CA ASN A 169 -19.69 5.55 -8.38
C ASN A 169 -18.72 4.40 -8.08
N GLU A 170 -19.27 3.26 -7.68
CA GLU A 170 -18.50 2.06 -7.31
C GLU A 170 -17.58 1.58 -8.44
N ILE A 171 -18.03 1.69 -9.70
CA ILE A 171 -17.28 1.24 -10.89
C ILE A 171 -16.13 2.18 -11.21
N GLY A 172 -16.36 3.49 -11.13
CA GLY A 172 -15.34 4.53 -11.29
C GLY A 172 -14.22 4.34 -10.29
N LYS A 173 -14.57 4.21 -9.01
CA LYS A 173 -13.64 3.94 -7.91
C LYS A 173 -12.88 2.62 -8.08
N TYR A 174 -13.57 1.56 -8.52
CA TYR A 174 -12.92 0.28 -8.79
C TYR A 174 -11.86 0.41 -9.88
N ILE A 175 -12.19 1.04 -11.01
CA ILE A 175 -11.25 1.23 -12.12
C ILE A 175 -10.07 2.08 -11.67
N GLU A 176 -10.30 3.20 -10.99
CA GLU A 176 -9.23 4.09 -10.54
C GLU A 176 -8.28 3.38 -9.58
N THR A 177 -8.81 2.68 -8.57
CA THR A 177 -8.02 1.97 -7.56
C THR A 177 -7.13 0.90 -8.19
N HIS A 178 -7.68 0.05 -9.06
CA HIS A 178 -6.92 -1.06 -9.64
C HIS A 178 -5.99 -0.63 -10.78
N MET A 179 -6.23 0.55 -11.38
CA MET A 179 -5.29 1.13 -12.35
C MET A 179 -4.07 1.74 -11.68
N LEU A 180 -4.24 2.30 -10.48
CA LEU A 180 -3.11 2.68 -9.64
C LEU A 180 -2.24 1.45 -9.33
N GLU A 181 -2.84 0.33 -8.94
CA GLU A 181 -2.10 -0.91 -8.65
C GLU A 181 -1.33 -1.43 -9.88
N LEU A 182 -1.96 -1.45 -11.07
CA LEU A 182 -1.29 -1.87 -12.30
C LEU A 182 -0.12 -0.96 -12.70
N SER A 183 -0.25 0.35 -12.47
CA SER A 183 0.83 1.31 -12.73
C SER A 183 2.04 1.09 -11.80
N LEU A 184 1.79 0.71 -10.54
CA LEU A 184 2.84 0.38 -9.55
C LEU A 184 3.53 -0.94 -9.88
N VAL A 185 2.80 -1.93 -10.39
CA VAL A 185 3.40 -3.21 -10.83
C VAL A 185 4.26 -3.03 -12.08
N SER A 186 3.85 -2.18 -13.03
CA SER A 186 4.64 -1.89 -14.24
C SER A 186 5.95 -1.12 -13.99
N SER A 187 6.09 -0.52 -12.81
CA SER A 187 7.31 0.20 -12.39
C SER A 187 8.22 -0.65 -11.49
N ALA A 188 7.80 -1.88 -11.16
CA ALA A 188 8.54 -2.84 -10.35
C ALA A 188 9.12 -4.04 -11.16
N ILE A 189 8.89 -4.06 -12.48
CA ILE A 189 9.43 -5.05 -13.44
C ILE A 189 10.30 -4.30 -14.46
#